data_AF-A0A495RHX4-F1
#
_entry.id   AF-A0A495RHX4-F1
#
_cell.length_a   1.000
_cell.length_b   1.000
_cell.length_c   1.000
_cell.angle_alpha   90.00
_cell.angle_beta   90.00
_cell.angle_gamma   90.00
#
_symmetry.space_group_name_H-M   'P 1'
#
loop_
_entity.id
_entity.type
_entity.pdbx_description
1 polymer ?
#
loop_
_entity_poly.entity_id
_entity_poly.type
_entity_poly.pdbx_seq_one_letter_code
_entity_poly.pdbx_strand_id
1 'polypeptide(L)'
;MTITTVCQLDMSVVRQLIAQVLGLPVERVMENKSQADTSQYDHFLTVINSSQFEIGSQLSYSGEDELETINSLREVTILVNAYGDNSMLMLSNLVNSMQLAPMRLKMRQLRIGYLRASEIKHVISDSAEEQEVGATVDLIFSINHITQANVNRGESVKIITKEN
;
A
#
# COMPACT_ATOMS: atom_id res chain seq x y z
N MET A 1 23.32 12.92 8.17
CA MET A 1 21.89 12.92 8.52
C MET A 1 21.30 11.62 8.01
N THR A 2 20.83 10.76 8.90
CA THR A 2 20.21 9.48 8.54
C THR A 2 18.70 9.67 8.53
N ILE A 3 18.04 9.31 7.43
CA ILE A 3 16.58 9.35 7.29
C ILE A 3 16.06 7.92 7.36
N THR A 4 15.07 7.68 8.22
CA THR A 4 14.45 6.38 8.43
C THR A 4 12.95 6.46 8.12
N THR A 5 12.44 5.53 7.33
CA THR A 5 10.99 5.36 7.14
C THR A 5 10.45 4.47 8.25
N VAL A 6 9.57 5.03 9.08
CA VAL A 6 8.97 4.36 10.25
C VAL A 6 7.66 3.70 9.89
N CYS A 7 6.89 4.29 8.96
CA CYS A 7 5.60 3.77 8.55
C CYS A 7 5.41 4.00 7.06
N GLN A 8 5.16 2.92 6.33
CA GLN A 8 4.83 2.92 4.91
C GLN A 8 3.85 1.78 4.59
N LEU A 9 3.21 1.83 3.43
CA LEU A 9 2.37 0.73 2.96
C LEU A 9 3.23 -0.49 2.62
N ASP A 10 2.97 -1.60 3.31
CA ASP A 10 3.55 -2.90 2.98
C ASP A 10 2.61 -3.68 2.06
N MET A 11 3.02 -3.88 0.81
CA MET A 11 2.24 -4.62 -0.19
C MET A 11 2.08 -6.09 0.17
N SER A 12 2.97 -6.68 0.96
CA SER A 12 2.81 -8.06 1.44
C SER A 12 1.62 -8.17 2.39
N VAL A 13 1.44 -7.18 3.27
CA VAL A 13 0.28 -7.10 4.16
C VAL A 13 -1.01 -6.86 3.37
N VAL A 14 -0.97 -6.02 2.33
CA VAL A 14 -2.12 -5.81 1.43
C VAL A 14 -2.52 -7.12 0.74
N ARG A 15 -1.57 -7.86 0.18
CA ARG A 15 -1.85 -9.15 -0.47
C ARG A 15 -2.44 -10.16 0.50
N GLN A 16 -1.91 -10.26 1.72
CA GLN A 16 -2.49 -11.11 2.78
C GLN A 16 -3.91 -10.70 3.15
N LEU A 17 -4.19 -9.39 3.23
CA LEU A 17 -5.52 -8.87 3.49
C LEU A 17 -6.50 -9.30 2.40
N ILE A 18 -6.14 -9.10 1.12
CA ILE A 18 -6.96 -9.48 -0.04
C ILE A 18 -7.19 -10.99 -0.06
N ALA A 19 -6.14 -11.79 0.15
CA ALA A 19 -6.25 -13.25 0.21
C ALA A 19 -7.23 -13.69 1.30
N GLN A 20 -7.14 -13.10 2.49
CA GLN A 20 -8.04 -13.43 3.59
C GLN A 20 -9.49 -13.01 3.32
N VAL A 21 -9.71 -11.85 2.69
CA VAL A 21 -11.06 -11.41 2.28
C VAL A 21 -11.70 -12.41 1.32
N LEU A 22 -10.91 -12.90 0.37
CA LEU A 22 -11.40 -13.80 -0.68
C LEU A 22 -11.36 -15.27 -0.28
N GLY A 23 -10.85 -15.61 0.91
CA GLY A 23 -10.67 -17.00 1.33
C GLY A 23 -9.68 -17.77 0.46
N LEU A 24 -8.70 -17.07 -0.13
CA LEU A 24 -7.70 -17.65 -1.03
C LEU A 24 -6.37 -17.91 -0.29
N PRO A 25 -5.60 -18.92 -0.72
CA PRO A 25 -4.18 -19.02 -0.36
C PRO A 25 -3.43 -17.76 -0.78
N VAL A 26 -2.49 -17.30 0.03
CA VAL A 26 -1.71 -16.06 -0.22
C VAL A 26 -0.90 -16.19 -1.50
N GLU A 27 -0.49 -17.40 -1.87
CA GLU A 27 0.25 -17.75 -3.08
C GLU A 27 -0.55 -17.45 -4.36
N ARG A 28 -1.89 -17.37 -4.27
CA ARG A 28 -2.78 -16.98 -5.37
C ARG A 28 -2.97 -15.47 -5.49
N VAL A 29 -2.36 -14.67 -4.62
CA VAL A 29 -2.39 -13.21 -4.65
C VAL A 29 -0.96 -12.71 -4.83
N MET A 30 -0.59 -12.44 -6.08
CA MET A 30 0.79 -12.16 -6.49
C MET A 30 1.01 -10.65 -6.71
N GLU A 31 2.26 -10.22 -6.80
CA GLU A 31 2.56 -8.84 -7.21
C GLU A 31 2.43 -8.68 -8.72
N ASN A 32 2.98 -9.63 -9.48
CA ASN A 32 2.93 -9.67 -10.93
C ASN A 32 2.79 -11.12 -11.41
N LYS A 33 2.10 -11.32 -12.53
CA LYS A 33 1.94 -12.62 -13.20
C LYS A 33 3.29 -13.22 -13.60
N SER A 34 4.30 -12.40 -13.92
CA SER A 34 5.62 -12.88 -14.36
C SER A 34 6.47 -13.54 -13.26
N GLN A 35 6.05 -13.45 -11.99
CA GLN A 35 6.85 -13.91 -10.85
C GLN A 35 6.55 -15.36 -10.43
N ALA A 36 5.51 -15.99 -10.96
CA ALA A 36 5.13 -17.35 -10.59
C ALA A 36 4.52 -18.11 -11.77
N ASP A 37 4.73 -19.42 -11.78
CA ASP A 37 4.01 -20.30 -12.69
C ASP A 37 2.53 -20.37 -12.25
N THR A 38 1.68 -19.79 -13.10
CA THR A 38 0.23 -19.65 -12.88
C THR A 38 -0.59 -20.69 -13.65
N SER A 39 0.09 -21.58 -14.40
CA SER A 39 -0.56 -22.64 -15.20
C SER A 39 -1.42 -23.59 -14.36
N GLN A 40 -1.08 -23.76 -13.08
CA GLN A 40 -1.77 -24.62 -12.12
C GLN A 40 -2.96 -23.97 -11.41
N TYR A 41 -3.23 -22.68 -11.64
CA TYR A 41 -4.30 -21.95 -10.95
C TYR A 41 -5.48 -21.66 -11.88
N ASP A 42 -6.67 -22.16 -11.52
CA ASP A 42 -7.92 -21.82 -12.24
C ASP A 42 -8.32 -20.35 -12.07
N HIS A 43 -7.93 -19.75 -10.94
CA HIS A 43 -8.16 -18.35 -10.63
C HIS A 43 -7.09 -17.82 -9.67
N PHE A 44 -6.66 -16.58 -9.90
CA PHE A 44 -5.67 -15.89 -9.09
C PHE A 44 -5.80 -14.37 -9.25
N LEU A 45 -5.10 -13.61 -8.43
CA LEU A 45 -5.04 -12.15 -8.53
C LEU A 45 -3.59 -11.66 -8.60
N THR A 46 -3.41 -10.51 -9.26
CA THR A 46 -2.20 -9.69 -9.12
C THR A 46 -2.56 -8.36 -8.47
N VAL A 47 -1.70 -7.88 -7.57
CA VAL A 47 -1.90 -6.68 -6.77
C VAL A 47 -0.67 -5.78 -6.91
N ILE A 48 -0.86 -4.64 -7.55
CA ILE A 48 0.22 -3.72 -7.93
C ILE A 48 -0.01 -2.37 -7.26
N ASN A 49 1.03 -1.79 -6.67
CA ASN A 49 0.99 -0.39 -6.24
C ASN A 49 1.09 0.51 -7.48
N SER A 50 -0.04 1.09 -7.88
CA SER A 50 -0.15 1.84 -9.14
C SER A 50 0.37 3.26 -9.00
N SER A 51 -0.08 3.97 -7.95
CA SER A 51 0.30 5.37 -7.72
C SER A 51 0.16 5.77 -6.26
N GLN A 52 0.93 6.78 -5.86
CA GLN A 52 0.82 7.41 -4.55
C GLN A 52 0.84 8.93 -4.71
N PHE A 53 -0.08 9.61 -4.03
CA PHE A 53 -0.20 11.06 -4.05
C PHE A 53 -0.18 11.60 -2.62
N GLU A 54 0.65 12.61 -2.34
CA GLU A 54 0.67 13.26 -1.03
C GLU A 54 -0.47 14.29 -0.94
N ILE A 55 -1.33 14.10 0.05
CA ILE A 55 -2.44 15.02 0.34
C ILE A 55 -1.92 16.21 1.18
N GLY A 56 -1.00 15.93 2.10
CA GLY A 56 -0.34 16.94 2.92
C GLY A 56 0.62 16.31 3.92
N SER A 57 1.45 17.14 4.53
CA SER A 57 2.45 16.73 5.50
C SER A 57 2.56 17.69 6.67
N GLN A 58 2.93 17.14 7.82
CA GLN A 58 3.24 17.87 9.04
C GLN A 58 4.67 17.55 9.46
N LEU A 59 5.47 18.60 9.67
CA LEU A 59 6.79 18.50 10.29
C LEU A 59 6.66 18.75 11.80
N SER A 60 7.35 17.94 12.58
CA SER A 60 7.51 18.11 14.02
C SER A 60 8.94 17.86 14.43
N TYR A 61 9.40 18.54 15.49
CA TYR A 61 10.77 18.43 16.00
C TYR A 61 10.73 18.15 17.50
N SER A 62 11.39 17.07 17.93
CA SER A 62 11.71 16.81 19.34
C SER A 62 13.09 17.37 19.63
N GLY A 63 13.16 18.40 20.47
CA GLY A 63 14.44 18.97 20.90
C GLY A 63 15.20 18.08 21.88
N GLU A 64 14.52 17.18 22.59
CA GLU A 64 15.14 16.23 23.52
C GLU A 64 15.85 15.10 22.77
N ASP A 65 15.24 14.60 21.69
CA ASP A 65 15.78 13.50 20.89
C ASP A 65 16.56 13.97 19.66
N GLU A 66 16.63 15.30 19.45
CA GLU A 66 17.13 15.93 18.21
C GLU A 66 16.52 15.29 16.94
N LEU A 67 15.23 14.96 17.02
CA LEU A 67 14.53 14.16 16.03
C LEU A 67 13.52 15.00 15.25
N GLU A 68 13.71 15.12 13.94
CA GLU A 68 12.68 15.62 13.04
C GLU A 68 11.79 14.47 12.57
N THR A 69 10.48 14.62 12.68
CA THR A 69 9.48 13.67 12.18
C THR A 69 8.58 14.36 11.17
N ILE A 70 8.51 13.81 9.96
CA ILE A 70 7.55 14.18 8.93
C ILE A 70 6.46 13.12 8.90
N ASN A 71 5.22 13.55 9.11
CA ASN A 71 4.03 12.73 8.94
C ASN A 71 3.28 13.20 7.70
N SER A 72 3.28 12.39 6.64
CA SER A 72 2.63 12.68 5.36
C SER A 72 1.39 11.81 5.19
N LEU A 73 0.23 12.44 5.04
CA LEU A 73 -0.98 11.74 4.63
C LEU A 73 -0.93 11.53 3.11
N ARG A 74 -1.07 10.28 2.65
CA ARG A 74 -1.00 9.92 1.24
C ARG A 74 -2.25 9.16 0.80
N GLU A 75 -2.75 9.46 -0.40
CA GLU A 75 -3.69 8.62 -1.14
C GLU A 75 -2.86 7.61 -1.96
N VAL A 76 -3.18 6.32 -1.87
CA VAL A 76 -2.50 5.25 -2.59
C VAL A 76 -3.51 4.47 -3.39
N THR A 77 -3.22 4.28 -4.67
CA THR A 77 -4.02 3.49 -5.59
C THR A 77 -3.36 2.14 -5.80
N ILE A 78 -4.09 1.07 -5.51
CA ILE A 78 -3.66 -0.31 -5.69
C ILE A 78 -4.49 -0.93 -6.80
N LEU A 79 -3.84 -1.30 -7.89
CA LEU A 79 -4.47 -2.00 -9.00
C LEU A 79 -4.57 -3.49 -8.67
N VAL A 80 -5.78 -4.03 -8.74
CA VAL A 80 -6.05 -5.45 -8.55
C VAL A 80 -6.60 -6.03 -9.84
N ASN A 81 -5.87 -6.97 -10.43
CA ASN A 81 -6.32 -7.73 -11.58
C ASN A 81 -6.72 -9.13 -11.12
N ALA A 82 -7.87 -9.61 -11.60
CA ALA A 82 -8.34 -10.97 -11.36
C ALA A 82 -8.34 -11.76 -12.66
N TYR A 83 -7.90 -13.01 -12.56
CA TYR A 83 -7.74 -13.95 -13.67
C TYR A 83 -8.67 -15.15 -13.47
N GLY A 84 -9.17 -15.71 -14.58
CA GLY A 84 -10.11 -16.84 -14.59
C GLY A 84 -11.59 -16.44 -14.63
N ASP A 85 -12.43 -17.46 -14.81
CA ASP A 85 -13.87 -17.32 -15.14
C ASP A 85 -14.70 -16.57 -14.09
N ASN A 86 -14.26 -16.57 -12.83
CA ASN A 86 -14.95 -15.92 -11.70
C ASN A 86 -14.39 -14.54 -11.32
N SER A 87 -13.53 -13.96 -12.17
CA SER A 87 -12.84 -12.68 -11.92
C SER A 87 -13.77 -11.54 -11.47
N MET A 88 -14.90 -11.34 -12.15
CA MET A 88 -15.89 -10.31 -11.80
C MET A 88 -16.50 -10.51 -10.41
N LEU A 89 -16.90 -11.74 -10.08
CA LEU A 89 -17.50 -12.07 -8.79
C LEU A 89 -16.47 -11.91 -7.66
N MET A 90 -15.23 -12.32 -7.90
CA MET A 90 -14.12 -12.16 -6.95
C MET A 90 -13.87 -10.68 -6.63
N LEU A 91 -13.76 -9.83 -7.65
CA LEU A 91 -13.55 -8.40 -7.43
C LEU A 91 -14.76 -7.73 -6.78
N SER A 92 -15.98 -8.14 -7.12
CA SER A 92 -17.20 -7.64 -6.46
C SER A 92 -17.21 -7.97 -4.97
N ASN A 93 -16.92 -9.23 -4.62
CA ASN A 93 -16.82 -9.66 -3.23
C ASN A 93 -15.71 -8.93 -2.48
N LEU A 94 -14.57 -8.69 -3.13
CA LEU A 94 -13.47 -7.91 -2.56
C LEU A 94 -13.91 -6.48 -2.23
N VAL A 95 -14.46 -5.75 -3.20
CA VAL A 95 -14.89 -4.35 -3.05
C VAL A 95 -15.97 -4.22 -1.96
N ASN A 96 -16.97 -5.10 -1.97
CA ASN A 96 -18.02 -5.09 -0.96
C ASN A 96 -17.48 -5.39 0.44
N SER A 97 -16.55 -6.33 0.56
CA SER A 97 -15.94 -6.69 1.84
C SER A 97 -15.07 -5.56 2.42
N MET A 98 -14.39 -4.78 1.58
CA MET A 98 -13.61 -3.62 2.01
C MET A 98 -14.47 -2.53 2.69
N GLN A 99 -15.76 -2.47 2.36
CA GLN A 99 -16.68 -1.51 2.98
C GLN A 99 -17.15 -1.93 4.38
N LEU A 100 -17.06 -3.22 4.72
CA LEU A 100 -17.61 -3.78 5.96
C LEU A 100 -16.84 -3.29 7.21
N ALA A 101 -17.57 -3.12 8.31
CA ALA A 101 -17.02 -2.62 9.57
C ALA A 101 -15.84 -3.47 10.13
N PRO A 102 -15.88 -4.81 10.11
CA PRO A 102 -14.73 -5.63 10.53
C PRO A 102 -13.47 -5.35 9.71
N MET A 103 -13.63 -5.11 8.41
CA MET A 103 -12.51 -4.81 7.52
C MET A 103 -11.92 -3.43 7.84
N ARG A 104 -12.77 -2.43 8.04
CA ARG A 104 -12.34 -1.08 8.45
C ARG A 104 -11.56 -1.09 9.78
N LEU A 105 -11.99 -1.90 10.75
CA LEU A 105 -11.29 -2.05 12.01
C LEU A 105 -9.89 -2.67 11.80
N LYS A 106 -9.80 -3.72 10.99
CA LYS A 106 -8.53 -4.38 10.67
C LYS A 106 -7.57 -3.43 9.94
N MET A 107 -8.05 -2.68 8.96
CA MET A 107 -7.23 -1.69 8.25
C MET A 107 -6.74 -0.56 9.18
N ARG A 108 -7.57 -0.12 10.14
CA ARG A 108 -7.16 0.87 11.15
C ARG A 108 -5.98 0.37 12.01
N GLN A 109 -5.95 -0.92 12.37
CA GLN A 109 -4.81 -1.51 13.09
C GLN A 109 -3.53 -1.46 12.26
N LEU A 110 -3.65 -1.53 10.93
CA LEU A 110 -2.56 -1.40 9.97
C LEU A 110 -2.22 0.07 9.63
N ARG A 111 -2.90 1.04 10.24
CA ARG A 111 -2.80 2.48 9.93
C ARG A 111 -3.14 2.81 8.46
N ILE A 112 -4.02 2.02 7.87
CA ILE A 112 -4.56 2.19 6.51
C ILE A 112 -6.05 2.51 6.60
N GLY A 113 -6.53 3.44 5.77
CA GLY A 113 -7.95 3.71 5.59
C GLY A 113 -8.41 3.35 4.18
N TYR A 114 -9.44 2.51 4.04
CA TYR A 114 -10.08 2.35 2.73
C TYR A 114 -10.91 3.57 2.40
N LEU A 115 -10.70 4.15 1.21
CA LEU A 115 -11.42 5.33 0.75
C LEU A 115 -12.55 4.93 -0.21
N ARG A 116 -12.19 4.30 -1.33
CA ARG A 116 -13.12 3.92 -2.40
C ARG A 116 -12.48 2.88 -3.32
N ALA A 117 -13.29 2.31 -4.21
CA ALA A 117 -12.83 1.54 -5.35
C ALA A 117 -13.28 2.22 -6.64
N SER A 118 -12.56 2.00 -7.74
CA SER A 118 -13.08 2.29 -9.07
C SER A 118 -14.24 1.35 -9.42
N GLU A 119 -14.90 1.64 -10.54
CA GLU A 119 -15.72 0.63 -11.20
C GLU A 119 -14.87 -0.59 -11.57
N ILE A 120 -15.45 -1.78 -11.45
CA ILE A 120 -14.83 -3.03 -11.90
C ILE A 120 -14.93 -3.06 -13.42
N LYS A 121 -13.80 -3.11 -14.11
CA LYS A 121 -13.74 -3.16 -15.56
C LYS A 121 -13.52 -4.60 -15.99
N HIS A 122 -14.39 -5.10 -16.87
CA HIS A 122 -14.13 -6.34 -17.58
C HIS A 122 -13.04 -6.10 -18.61
N VAL A 123 -12.06 -6.99 -18.67
CA VAL A 123 -11.00 -6.94 -19.67
C VAL A 123 -11.28 -8.06 -20.65
N ILE A 124 -11.58 -7.71 -21.90
CA ILE A 124 -11.71 -8.68 -22.99
C ILE A 124 -10.34 -8.69 -23.67
N SER A 125 -9.63 -9.81 -23.58
CA SER A 125 -8.39 -10.00 -24.32
C SER A 125 -8.71 -10.69 -25.65
N ASP A 126 -8.07 -10.27 -26.73
CA ASP A 126 -8.32 -10.78 -28.09
C ASP A 126 -7.20 -11.76 -28.53
N SER A 127 -6.37 -12.20 -27.58
CA SER A 127 -5.15 -12.97 -27.84
C SER A 127 -5.05 -14.24 -26.99
N ALA A 128 -5.13 -15.39 -27.66
CA ALA A 128 -5.21 -16.74 -27.08
C ALA A 128 -3.96 -17.25 -26.33
N GLU A 129 -2.90 -16.44 -26.14
CA GLU A 129 -1.60 -16.91 -25.59
C GLU A 129 -1.32 -16.47 -24.15
N GLU A 130 -2.12 -15.57 -23.57
CA GLU A 130 -1.97 -15.18 -22.17
C GLU A 130 -3.25 -15.53 -21.41
N GLN A 131 -3.16 -16.34 -20.34
CA GLN A 131 -4.26 -16.48 -19.37
C GLN A 131 -4.84 -15.08 -19.06
N GLU A 132 -6.05 -14.84 -19.56
CA GLU A 132 -6.57 -13.50 -19.77
C GLU A 132 -6.88 -12.85 -18.42
N VAL A 133 -6.55 -11.56 -18.29
CA VAL A 133 -7.13 -10.76 -17.22
C VAL A 133 -8.64 -10.75 -17.49
N GLY A 134 -9.45 -11.28 -16.60
CA GLY A 134 -10.90 -11.27 -16.77
C GLY A 134 -11.51 -9.96 -16.27
N ALA A 135 -10.96 -9.41 -15.17
CA ALA A 135 -11.45 -8.16 -14.60
C ALA A 135 -10.35 -7.39 -13.84
N THR A 136 -10.54 -6.09 -13.72
CA THR A 136 -9.64 -5.19 -12.97
C THR A 136 -10.40 -4.16 -12.14
N VAL A 137 -9.81 -3.75 -11.01
CA VAL A 137 -10.32 -2.70 -10.13
C VAL A 137 -9.18 -1.95 -9.44
N ASP A 138 -9.33 -0.65 -9.29
CA ASP A 138 -8.46 0.17 -8.46
C ASP A 138 -9.04 0.27 -7.05
N LEU A 139 -8.27 -0.14 -6.04
CA LEU A 139 -8.57 0.08 -4.64
C LEU A 139 -7.78 1.28 -4.14
N ILE A 140 -8.49 2.29 -3.61
CA ILE A 140 -7.88 3.55 -3.16
C ILE A 140 -7.90 3.62 -1.64
N PHE A 141 -6.72 3.86 -1.06
CA PHE A 141 -6.49 3.90 0.38
C PHE A 141 -5.86 5.22 0.82
N SER A 142 -6.07 5.60 2.08
CA SER A 142 -5.27 6.59 2.79
C SER A 142 -4.26 5.91 3.70
N ILE A 143 -3.03 6.41 3.72
CA ILE A 143 -1.97 5.97 4.63
C ILE A 143 -1.28 7.16 5.27
N ASN A 144 -0.85 6.98 6.52
CA ASN A 144 0.07 7.91 7.15
C ASN A 144 1.50 7.38 6.96
N HIS A 145 2.24 8.06 6.09
CA HIS A 145 3.65 7.78 5.83
C HIS A 145 4.50 8.60 6.80
N ILE A 146 5.32 7.94 7.60
CA ILE A 146 6.13 8.59 8.64
C ILE A 146 7.60 8.40 8.32
N THR A 147 8.32 9.51 8.17
CA THR A 147 9.78 9.53 8.08
C THR A 147 10.38 10.31 9.22
N GLN A 148 11.55 9.89 9.66
CA GLN A 148 12.28 10.49 10.77
C GLN A 148 13.72 10.76 10.37
N ALA A 149 14.29 11.85 10.86
CA ALA A 149 15.68 12.20 10.66
C ALA A 149 16.32 12.63 11.97
N ASN A 150 17.49 12.06 12.30
CA ASN A 150 18.32 12.55 13.40
C ASN A 150 19.07 13.78 12.95
N VAL A 151 18.84 14.89 13.65
CA VAL A 151 19.36 16.22 13.32
C VAL A 151 20.39 16.62 14.36
N ASN A 152 21.51 15.89 14.40
CA ASN A 152 22.65 16.23 15.24
C ASN A 152 23.17 17.62 14.83
N ARG A 153 22.70 18.68 15.48
CA ARG A 153 23.23 20.03 15.28
C ARG A 153 24.61 20.06 15.94
N GLY A 154 25.61 20.52 15.19
CA GLY A 154 27.03 20.41 15.54
C GLY A 154 27.35 20.78 16.99
N GLU A 155 28.23 19.98 17.60
CA GLU A 155 28.73 20.15 18.96
C GLU A 155 29.16 21.60 19.22
N SER A 156 28.58 22.20 20.26
CA SER A 156 29.00 23.41 20.99
C SER A 156 30.16 24.22 20.37
N VAL A 157 29.89 25.46 19.97
CA VAL A 157 30.94 26.43 19.64
C VAL A 157 31.56 26.93 20.95
N LYS A 158 32.84 26.60 21.21
CA LYS A 158 33.63 27.27 22.25
C LYS A 158 33.94 28.69 21.78
N ILE A 159 33.21 29.68 22.29
CA ILE A 159 33.59 31.09 22.13
C ILE A 159 34.72 31.38 23.12
N ILE A 160 35.92 31.59 22.60
CA ILE A 160 37.07 32.05 23.39
C ILE A 160 37.17 33.56 23.19
N THR A 161 36.70 34.35 24.15
CA THR A 161 36.99 35.78 24.21
C THR A 161 38.40 35.96 24.77
N LYS A 162 39.31 36.53 23.97
CA LYS A 162 40.57 37.07 24.48
C LYS A 162 40.26 38.41 25.14
N GLU A 163 40.40 38.47 26.46
CA GLU A 163 40.54 39.73 27.17
C GLU A 163 41.91 40.34 26.81
N ASN A 164 41.91 41.59 26.36
CA ASN A 164 43.10 42.44 26.22
C ASN A 164 43.16 43.39 27.40
#